data_AF-A0A967W1W7-F1
#
_entry.id   AF-A0A967W1W7-F1
#
_cell.length_a   1.000
_cell.length_b   1.000
_cell.length_c   1.000
_cell.angle_alpha   90.00
_cell.angle_beta   90.00
_cell.angle_gamma   90.00
#
_symmetry.space_group_name_H-M   'P 1'
#
loop_
_entity.id
_entity.type
_entity.pdbx_description
1 polymer ?
#
loop_
_entity_poly.entity_id
_entity_poly.type
_entity_poly.pdbx_seq_one_letter_code
_entity_poly.pdbx_strand_id
1 'polypeptide(L)' 'YRGITGAEALSLGLAAAGELANREVLFCSYPITPASPLLHRLSRAGDLGVGTFQAEDEIAAVCAAIG' A
#
# COMPACT_ATOMS: atom_id res chain seq x y z
N TYR A 1 -21.81 2.39 15.07
CA TYR A 1 -20.73 1.48 14.63
C TYR A 1 -20.14 2.05 13.36
N ARG A 2 -18.82 2.20 13.24
CA ARG A 2 -18.20 2.68 11.99
C ARG A 2 -17.77 1.43 11.21
N GLY A 3 -18.32 1.24 10.02
CA GLY A 3 -17.88 0.17 9.12
C GLY A 3 -16.54 0.54 8.50
N ILE A 4 -15.64 -0.43 8.41
CA ILE A 4 -14.39 -0.32 7.67
C ILE A 4 -14.21 -1.61 6.86
N THR A 5 -13.80 -1.47 5.61
CA THR A 5 -13.47 -2.60 4.74
C THR A 5 -12.10 -3.18 5.10
N GLY A 6 -11.84 -4.44 4.73
CA GLY A 6 -10.52 -5.05 4.95
C GLY A 6 -9.38 -4.27 4.27
N ALA A 7 -9.62 -3.77 3.05
CA ALA A 7 -8.65 -2.95 2.33
C ALA A 7 -8.34 -1.62 3.04
N GLU A 8 -9.36 -0.98 3.64
CA GLU A 8 -9.15 0.22 4.48
C GLU A 8 -8.33 -0.08 5.72
N ALA A 9 -8.69 -1.13 6.45
CA ALA A 9 -7.99 -1.52 7.65
C ALA A 9 -6.51 -1.83 7.36
N LEU A 10 -6.24 -2.56 6.28
CA LEU A 10 -4.87 -2.90 5.89
C LEU A 10 -4.07 -1.69 5.40
N SER A 11 -4.69 -0.81 4.60
CA SER A 11 -4.02 0.42 4.13
C SER A 11 -3.59 1.32 5.28
N LEU A 12 -4.49 1.50 6.28
CA LEU A 12 -4.18 2.27 7.48
C LEU A 12 -3.11 1.58 8.33
N GLY A 13 -3.17 0.25 8.46
CA GLY A 13 -2.17 -0.52 9.19
C GLY A 13 -0.77 -0.39 8.60
N LEU A 14 -0.63 -0.38 7.27
CA LEU A 14 0.65 -0.20 6.59
C LEU A 14 1.22 1.20 6.82
N ALA A 15 0.39 2.25 6.70
CA ALA A 15 0.81 3.63 7.00
C ALA A 15 1.25 3.77 8.46
N ALA A 16 0.45 3.24 9.40
CA ALA A 16 0.78 3.27 10.82
C ALA A 16 2.06 2.48 11.14
N ALA A 17 2.32 1.36 10.45
CA ALA A 17 3.56 0.61 10.63
C ALA A 17 4.79 1.43 10.23
N GLY A 18 4.72 2.21 9.14
CA GLY A 18 5.77 3.14 8.74
C GLY A 18 6.01 4.23 9.80
N GLU A 19 4.94 4.86 10.25
CA GLU A 19 4.99 5.90 11.29
C GLU A 19 5.63 5.36 12.59
N LEU A 20 5.16 4.21 13.08
CA LEU A 20 5.67 3.58 14.30
C LEU A 20 7.13 3.10 14.16
N ALA A 21 7.55 2.71 12.96
CA ALA A 21 8.92 2.34 12.66
C ALA A 21 9.83 3.55 12.39
N ASN A 22 9.26 4.77 12.31
CA ASN A 22 9.93 5.99 11.85
C ASN A 22 10.61 5.79 10.48
N ARG A 23 9.88 5.19 9.54
CA ARG A 23 10.32 4.89 8.17
C ARG A 23 9.22 5.24 7.16
N GLU A 24 9.64 5.69 5.98
CA GLU A 24 8.75 5.75 4.82
C GLU A 24 8.41 4.34 4.35
N VAL A 25 7.20 4.16 3.83
CA VAL A 25 6.72 2.89 3.28
C VAL A 25 6.60 3.02 1.78
N LEU A 26 7.19 2.09 1.04
CA LEU A 26 6.92 1.92 -0.38
C LEU A 26 6.02 0.72 -0.59
N PHE A 27 4.83 0.93 -1.16
CA PHE A 27 3.91 -0.12 -1.52
C PHE A 27 3.98 -0.41 -3.02
N CYS A 28 4.60 -1.52 -3.40
CA CYS A 28 4.71 -1.98 -4.78
C CYS A 28 3.62 -3.01 -5.08
N SER A 29 2.86 -2.82 -6.16
CA SER A 29 1.76 -3.73 -6.50
C SER A 29 1.42 -3.70 -7.99
N TYR A 30 0.84 -4.79 -8.47
CA TYR A 30 0.16 -4.88 -9.75
C TYR A 30 -1.37 -4.98 -9.52
N PRO A 31 -2.22 -4.20 -10.21
CA PRO A 31 -3.66 -4.22 -9.97
C PRO A 31 -4.30 -5.56 -10.36
N ILE A 32 -4.77 -6.32 -9.37
CA ILE A 32 -5.55 -7.54 -9.54
C ILE A 32 -6.74 -7.57 -8.57
N THR A 33 -7.93 -7.96 -9.03
CA THR A 33 -9.09 -8.16 -8.13
C THR A 33 -8.89 -9.41 -7.27
N PRO A 34 -9.16 -9.35 -5.95
CA PRO A 34 -9.78 -8.24 -5.19
C PRO A 34 -8.79 -7.28 -4.49
N ALA A 35 -7.49 -7.34 -4.77
CA ALA A 35 -6.44 -6.58 -4.05
C ALA A 35 -6.22 -5.14 -4.55
N SER A 36 -6.62 -4.81 -5.79
CA SER A 36 -6.49 -3.45 -6.37
C SER A 36 -6.94 -2.27 -5.48
N PRO A 37 -7.95 -2.40 -4.60
CA PRO A 37 -8.33 -1.32 -3.69
C PRO A 37 -7.21 -0.86 -2.74
N LEU A 38 -6.21 -1.70 -2.44
CA LEU A 38 -5.06 -1.30 -1.62
C LEU A 38 -4.21 -0.25 -2.33
N LEU A 39 -3.79 -0.53 -3.56
CA LEU A 39 -3.02 0.41 -4.37
C LEU A 39 -3.80 1.72 -4.59
N HIS A 40 -5.10 1.62 -4.88
CA HIS A 40 -5.94 2.81 -5.05
C HIS A 40 -5.98 3.69 -3.79
N ARG A 41 -6.11 3.09 -2.61
CA ARG A 41 -6.16 3.86 -1.35
C ARG A 41 -4.80 4.42 -0.95
N LEU A 42 -3.76 3.60 -1.01
CA LEU A 42 -2.40 4.00 -0.62
C LEU A 42 -1.79 5.03 -1.57
N SER A 43 -2.18 5.06 -2.85
CA SER A 43 -1.73 6.10 -3.80
C SER A 43 -2.13 7.52 -3.38
N ARG A 44 -3.11 7.65 -2.47
CA ARG A 44 -3.59 8.93 -1.92
C ARG A 44 -3.07 9.19 -0.50
N ALA A 45 -2.22 8.31 0.03
CA ALA A 45 -1.70 8.37 1.40
C ALA A 45 -0.26 8.91 1.47
N GLY A 46 0.17 9.69 0.47
CA GLY A 46 1.51 10.29 0.43
C GLY A 46 1.81 11.17 1.65
N ASP A 47 0.80 11.88 2.16
CA ASP A 47 0.92 12.70 3.39
C ASP A 47 1.21 11.87 4.65
N LEU A 48 1.00 10.55 4.60
CA LEU A 48 1.29 9.59 5.68
C LEU A 48 2.65 8.89 5.48
N GLY A 49 3.51 9.38 4.58
CA GLY A 49 4.81 8.77 4.29
C GLY A 49 4.71 7.46 3.51
N VAL A 50 3.60 7.23 2.80
CA VAL A 50 3.43 6.06 1.93
C VAL A 50 3.60 6.45 0.46
N GLY A 51 4.67 5.95 -0.16
CA GLY A 51 4.82 5.93 -1.61
C GLY A 51 4.18 4.69 -2.22
N THR A 52 3.79 4.77 -3.49
CA THR A 52 3.26 3.62 -4.24
C THR A 52 3.96 3.44 -5.57
N PHE A 53 4.19 2.19 -5.95
CA PHE A 53 4.70 1.82 -7.27
C PHE A 53 3.73 0.84 -7.94
N GLN A 54 3.14 1.25 -9.06
CA GLN A 54 2.35 0.37 -9.91
C GLN A 54 3.28 -0.29 -10.94
N ALA A 55 3.52 -1.57 -10.77
CA ALA A 55 4.36 -2.36 -11.67
C ALA A 55 3.60 -2.82 -12.92
N GLU A 56 4.33 -3.34 -13.91
CA GLU A 56 3.77 -3.96 -15.12
C GLU A 56 3.19 -5.36 -14.88
N ASP A 57 3.74 -6.11 -13.93
CA ASP A 57 3.31 -7.44 -13.52
C ASP A 57 3.66 -7.71 -12.04
N GLU A 58 3.20 -8.84 -11.51
CA GLU A 58 3.44 -9.21 -10.12
C GLU A 58 4.91 -9.48 -9.80
N ILE A 59 5.72 -9.90 -10.79
CA ILE A 59 7.14 -10.19 -10.62
C ILE A 59 7.91 -8.87 -10.46
N ALA A 60 7.64 -7.89 -11.30
CA ALA A 60 8.20 -6.55 -11.19
C ALA A 60 7.78 -5.86 -9.90
N ALA A 61 6.52 -6.06 -9.45
CA ALA A 61 6.05 -5.54 -8.16
C ALA A 61 6.87 -6.07 -6.98
N VAL A 62 7.10 -7.39 -6.91
CA VAL A 62 7.88 -7.97 -5.81
C VAL A 62 9.37 -7.63 -5.90
N CYS A 63 9.94 -7.57 -7.12
CA CYS A 63 11.32 -7.13 -7.32
C CYS A 63 11.52 -5.68 -6.86
N ALA A 64 10.59 -4.78 -7.19
CA ALA A 64 10.63 -3.39 -6.75
C ALA A 64 10.42 -3.22 -5.25
N ALA A 65 9.69 -4.14 -4.58
CA ALA A 65 9.55 -4.11 -3.12
C ALA A 65 10.81 -4.56 -2.38
N ILE A 66 11.64 -5.40 -3.00
CA ILE A 66 12.87 -5.94 -2.40
C ILE A 66 14.07 -4.98 -2.59
N GLY A 67 14.12 -4.27 -3.72
CA GLY A 67 15.21 -3.35 -4.07
C GLY A 67 15.21 -2.08 -3.23
#